data_AF-A0A6B0GR89-F1
#
_entry.id   AF-A0A6B0GR89-F1
#
_cell.length_a   1.000
_cell.length_b   1.000
_cell.length_c   1.000
_cell.angle_alpha   90.00
_cell.angle_beta   90.00
_cell.angle_gamma   90.00
#
_symmetry.space_group_name_H-M   'P 1'
#
loop_
_entity.id
_entity.type
_entity.pdbx_description
1 polymer ?
#
loop_
_entity_poly.entity_id
_entity_poly.type
_entity_poly.pdbx_seq_one_letter_code
_entity_poly.pdbx_strand_id
1 'polypeptide(L)'
;MSDTSQDRRLERVEHILGSGSGVLGFAIDGQNQYETWVGVEDAEWTVYGVKSVENAEEDRFVMYPEEDYFICEITSEKSGGEDKSVQCWSE
;
A
#
# COMPACT_ATOMS: atom_id res chain seq x y z
N MET A 1 4.26 7.62 -16.55
CA MET A 1 3.54 7.83 -15.28
C MET A 1 2.18 7.18 -15.48
N SER A 2 1.94 6.02 -14.88
CA SER A 2 0.71 5.26 -15.07
C SER A 2 -0.27 5.68 -13.98
N ASP A 3 -1.30 6.44 -14.38
CA ASP A 3 -2.38 6.94 -13.54
C ASP A 3 -3.18 5.76 -12.95
N THR A 4 -3.10 5.55 -11.64
CA THR A 4 -3.80 4.47 -10.92
C THR A 4 -5.16 4.97 -10.46
N SER A 5 -6.10 5.16 -11.40
CA SER A 5 -7.48 5.61 -11.10
C SER A 5 -8.53 4.47 -11.15
N GLN A 6 -8.11 3.21 -11.07
CA GLN A 6 -9.00 2.05 -11.11
C GLN A 6 -8.86 1.19 -9.87
N ASP A 7 -9.97 0.61 -9.41
CA ASP A 7 -9.99 -0.45 -8.41
C ASP A 7 -9.00 -1.54 -8.81
N ARG A 8 -8.06 -1.84 -7.93
CA ARG A 8 -6.96 -2.73 -8.25
C ARG A 8 -6.55 -3.54 -7.04
N ARG A 9 -6.44 -4.85 -7.24
CA ARG A 9 -5.94 -5.79 -6.24
C ARG A 9 -4.50 -6.15 -6.57
N LEU A 10 -3.61 -5.97 -5.60
CA LEU A 10 -2.22 -6.37 -5.63
C LEU A 10 -2.09 -7.64 -4.80
N GLU A 11 -1.60 -8.70 -5.42
CA GLU A 11 -1.36 -9.99 -4.78
C GLU A 11 0.14 -10.20 -4.58
N ARG A 12 0.52 -11.01 -3.58
CA ARG A 12 1.93 -11.36 -3.29
C ARG A 12 2.81 -10.13 -3.02
N VAL A 13 2.33 -9.19 -2.22
CA VAL A 13 3.12 -8.03 -1.79
C VAL A 13 4.06 -8.46 -0.66
N GLU A 14 5.37 -8.51 -0.90
CA GLU A 14 6.38 -8.96 0.07
C GLU A 14 6.50 -8.00 1.26
N HIS A 15 6.48 -6.70 0.99
CA HIS A 15 6.51 -5.65 2.01
C HIS A 15 5.94 -4.36 1.48
N ILE A 16 5.51 -3.51 2.42
CA ILE A 16 4.93 -2.19 2.14
C ILE A 16 5.88 -1.13 2.67
N LEU A 17 6.28 -0.20 1.80
CA LEU A 17 7.06 0.97 2.17
C LEU A 17 6.12 2.17 2.37
N GLY A 18 6.01 2.66 3.60
CA GLY A 18 5.25 3.86 3.92
C GLY A 18 6.15 5.08 4.04
N SER A 19 5.64 6.23 3.60
CA SER A 19 6.21 7.56 3.87
C SER A 19 5.24 8.36 4.74
N GLY A 20 5.77 9.14 5.68
CA GLY A 20 4.98 10.09 6.48
C GLY A 20 4.23 11.15 5.64
N SER A 21 4.53 11.26 4.35
CA SER A 21 3.84 12.12 3.39
C SER A 21 2.58 11.51 2.75
N GLY A 22 2.09 10.35 3.22
CA GLY A 22 0.91 9.71 2.65
C GLY A 22 1.16 8.94 1.34
N VAL A 23 2.40 8.50 1.12
CA VAL A 23 2.79 7.68 -0.04
C VAL A 23 3.06 6.25 0.44
N LEU A 24 2.49 5.27 -0.27
CA LEU A 24 2.73 3.85 -0.06
C LEU A 24 3.40 3.24 -1.30
N GLY A 25 4.41 2.42 -1.08
CA GLY A 25 5.06 1.60 -2.10
C GLY A 25 4.84 0.13 -1.80
N PHE A 26 4.44 -0.64 -2.80
CA PHE A 26 4.20 -2.09 -2.67
C PHE A 26 5.29 -2.84 -3.44
N ALA A 27 6.09 -3.64 -2.73
CA ALA A 27 7.01 -4.59 -3.36
C ALA A 27 6.25 -5.86 -3.68
N ILE A 28 6.10 -6.20 -4.96
CA ILE A 28 5.34 -7.36 -5.40
C ILE A 28 6.32 -8.43 -5.88
N ASP A 29 6.16 -9.67 -5.40
CA ASP A 29 6.96 -10.80 -5.84
C ASP A 29 6.89 -10.96 -7.37
N GLY A 30 8.05 -11.09 -8.00
CA GLY A 30 8.18 -11.14 -9.46
C GLY A 30 8.13 -9.78 -10.18
N GLN A 31 7.96 -8.66 -9.47
CA GLN A 31 8.11 -7.32 -10.03
C GLN A 31 9.40 -6.65 -9.55
N ASN A 32 10.20 -6.13 -10.49
CA ASN A 32 11.45 -5.42 -10.18
C ASN A 32 11.23 -3.97 -9.72
N GLN A 33 10.00 -3.50 -9.67
CA GLN A 33 9.64 -2.11 -9.37
C GLN A 33 8.52 -2.07 -8.34
N TYR A 34 8.54 -1.04 -7.50
CA TYR A 34 7.46 -0.77 -6.57
C TYR A 34 6.26 -0.20 -7.33
N GLU A 35 5.07 -0.71 -7.01
CA GLU A 35 3.83 -0.02 -7.33
C GLU A 35 3.66 1.09 -6.29
N THR A 36 3.55 2.33 -6.73
CA THR A 36 3.38 3.48 -5.83
C THR A 36 1.94 3.94 -5.82
N TRP A 37 1.37 4.04 -4.63
CA TRP A 37 0.13 4.74 -4.39
C TRP A 37 0.41 6.06 -3.67
N VAL A 38 -0.22 7.13 -4.17
CA VAL A 38 -0.14 8.46 -3.58
C VAL A 38 -1.53 8.80 -3.06
N GLY A 39 -1.64 8.92 -1.73
CA GLY A 39 -2.85 9.38 -1.09
C GLY A 39 -3.18 10.81 -1.48
N VAL A 40 -4.48 11.10 -1.58
CA VAL A 40 -5.00 12.47 -1.57
C VAL A 40 -5.05 13.02 -0.15
N GLU A 41 -5.34 14.31 0.03
CA GLU A 41 -5.64 14.85 1.37
C GLU A 41 -6.77 13.99 2.00
N ASP A 42 -6.57 13.57 3.25
CA ASP A 42 -7.45 12.65 4.01
C ASP A 42 -7.55 11.19 3.53
N ALA A 43 -6.67 10.75 2.62
CA ALA A 43 -6.68 9.36 2.17
C ALA A 43 -6.37 8.35 3.29
N GLU A 44 -7.30 7.44 3.53
CA GLU A 44 -7.18 6.41 4.56
C GLU A 44 -6.47 5.15 4.03
N TRP A 45 -5.55 4.61 4.83
CA TRP A 45 -4.98 3.30 4.59
C TRP A 45 -5.02 2.46 5.86
N THR A 46 -5.22 1.16 5.70
CA THR A 46 -5.27 0.21 6.81
C THR A 46 -4.53 -1.04 6.44
N VAL A 47 -3.60 -1.48 7.29
CA VAL A 47 -2.85 -2.73 7.10
C VAL A 47 -3.09 -3.61 8.33
N TYR A 48 -3.60 -4.80 8.07
CA TYR A 48 -3.80 -5.86 9.07
C TYR A 48 -2.71 -6.93 8.91
N GLY A 49 -2.42 -7.65 10.00
CA GLY A 49 -1.44 -8.74 9.97
C GLY A 49 0.00 -8.26 9.73
N VAL A 50 0.40 -7.17 10.39
CA VAL A 50 1.77 -6.64 10.32
C VAL A 50 2.62 -7.28 11.40
N LYS A 51 3.66 -8.02 10.99
CA LYS A 51 4.59 -8.70 11.90
C LYS A 51 5.56 -7.75 12.56
N SER A 52 6.11 -6.86 11.75
CA SER A 52 7.14 -5.92 12.15
C SER A 52 7.04 -4.67 11.30
N VAL A 53 7.35 -3.55 11.95
CA VAL A 53 7.53 -2.25 11.31
C VAL A 53 8.97 -1.85 11.57
N GLU A 54 9.74 -1.68 10.51
CA GLU A 54 11.11 -1.20 10.57
C GLU A 54 11.14 0.27 10.15
N ASN A 55 11.85 1.11 10.90
CA ASN A 55 12.14 2.46 10.43
C ASN A 55 13.19 2.35 9.31
N ALA A 56 12.81 2.74 8.10
CA ALA A 56 13.77 2.99 7.04
C ALA A 56 14.34 4.40 7.23
N GLU A 57 15.52 4.68 6.66
CA GLU A 57 16.11 6.01 6.77
C GLU A 57 15.12 7.12 6.36
N GLU A 58 15.14 8.23 7.11
CA GLU A 58 14.21 9.38 7.04
C GLU A 58 12.81 9.10 7.62
N ASP A 59 11.77 9.82 7.16
CA ASP A 59 10.35 9.67 7.55
C ASP A 59 9.67 8.46 6.88
N ARG A 60 10.42 7.37 6.70
CA ARG A 60 9.98 6.17 5.99
C ARG A 60 9.96 4.96 6.90
N PHE A 61 9.05 4.03 6.63
CA PHE A 61 8.94 2.78 7.34
C PHE A 61 8.62 1.64 6.39
N VAL A 62 9.05 0.43 6.76
CA VAL A 62 8.75 -0.80 6.02
C VAL A 62 7.90 -1.69 6.91
N MET A 63 6.76 -2.13 6.40
CA MET A 63 5.86 -3.08 7.05
C MET A 63 6.04 -4.45 6.40
N TYR A 64 6.25 -5.47 7.23
CA TYR A 64 6.37 -6.86 6.80
C TYR A 64 5.16 -7.67 7.28
N PRO A 65 4.67 -8.63 6.47
CA PRO A 65 3.50 -9.44 6.79
C PRO A 65 3.80 -10.45 7.90
N GLU A 66 2.78 -10.81 8.68
CA GLU A 66 2.81 -11.93 9.63
C GLU A 66 3.01 -13.27 8.92
N GLU A 67 2.35 -13.43 7.77
CA GLU A 67 2.39 -14.61 6.91
C GLU A 67 3.37 -14.43 5.74
N ASP A 68 3.08 -15.02 4.57
CA ASP A 68 4.04 -15.09 3.45
C ASP A 68 4.04 -13.79 2.63
N TYR A 69 2.89 -13.11 2.49
CA TYR A 69 2.76 -11.86 1.75
C TYR A 69 1.56 -11.03 2.24
N PHE A 70 1.47 -9.77 1.80
CA PHE A 70 0.21 -9.02 1.85
C PHE A 70 -0.59 -9.18 0.56
N ILE A 71 -1.90 -9.13 0.70
CA ILE A 71 -2.84 -8.77 -0.36
C ILE A 71 -3.32 -7.36 -0.09
N CYS A 72 -3.24 -6.49 -1.09
CA CYS A 72 -3.65 -5.09 -0.99
C CYS A 72 -4.73 -4.76 -2.01
N GLU A 73 -5.85 -4.21 -1.55
CA GLU A 73 -6.91 -3.68 -2.39
C GLU A 73 -6.86 -2.15 -2.37
N ILE A 74 -6.67 -1.58 -3.55
CA ILE A 74 -6.69 -0.14 -3.80
C ILE A 74 -8.04 0.18 -4.40
N THR A 75 -8.86 0.94 -3.68
CA THR A 75 -10.17 1.38 -4.17
C THR A 75 -10.05 2.80 -4.72
N SER A 76 -10.51 2.99 -5.96
CA SER A 76 -10.56 4.27 -6.65
C SER A 76 -12.02 4.64 -6.94
N GLU A 77 -12.56 5.55 -6.12
CA GLU A 77 -13.84 6.24 -6.36
C GLU A 77 -15.13 5.41 -6.11
N LYS A 78 -15.91 5.81 -5.12
CA LYS A 78 -17.38 5.70 -5.18
C LYS A 78 -17.89 7.00 -5.79
N SER A 79 -18.77 6.93 -6.79
CA SER A 79 -19.41 8.10 -7.40
C SER A 79 -19.90 9.10 -6.32
N GLY A 80 -19.19 10.23 -6.20
CA GLY A 80 -19.59 11.36 -5.35
C GLY A 80 -18.72 11.69 -4.12
N GLY A 81 -17.52 11.14 -3.95
CA GLY A 81 -16.62 11.54 -2.86
C GLY A 81 -15.18 11.04 -3.03
N GLU A 82 -14.22 11.85 -2.56
CA GLU A 82 -12.76 11.80 -2.81
C GLU A 82 -12.00 10.68 -2.09
N ASP A 83 -12.66 9.56 -1.76
CA ASP A 83 -12.03 8.51 -0.95
C ASP A 83 -11.23 7.54 -1.84
N LYS A 84 -9.91 7.76 -1.89
CA LYS A 84 -8.94 6.73 -2.28
C LYS A 84 -8.49 6.02 -1.01
N SER A 85 -8.86 4.75 -0.86
CA SER A 85 -8.46 3.96 0.31
C SER A 85 -7.63 2.75 -0.07
N VAL A 86 -6.67 2.40 0.78
CA VAL A 86 -5.89 1.16 0.66
C VAL A 86 -6.18 0.25 1.84
N GLN A 87 -6.55 -0.98 1.57
CA GLN A 87 -6.68 -2.02 2.59
C GLN A 87 -5.72 -3.16 2.26
N CYS A 88 -4.85 -3.51 3.20
CA CYS A 88 -3.95 -4.64 3.07
C CYS A 88 -4.13 -5.60 4.24
N TRP A 89 -3.96 -6.90 3.99
CA TRP A 89 -3.91 -7.94 5.02
C TRP A 89 -2.90 -9.01 4.64
N SER A 90 -2.29 -9.65 5.64
CA SER A 90 -1.37 -10.77 5.42
C SER A 90 -2.12 -12.05 5.07
N GLU A 91 -1.54 -12.84 4.16
CA GLU A 91 -1.96 -14.19 3.76
C GLU A 91 -0.73 -15.06 3.43
#